data_AF-A0AAV6H9U4-F1
#
_entry.id   AF-A0AAV6H9U4-F1
#
_cell.length_a   1.000
_cell.length_b   1.000
_cell.length_c   1.000
_cell.angle_alpha   90.00
_cell.angle_beta   90.00
_cell.angle_gamma   90.00
#
_symmetry.space_group_name_H-M   'P 1'
#
loop_
_entity.id
_entity.type
_entity.pdbx_description
1 polymer ?
#
loop_
_entity_poly.entity_id
_entity_poly.type
_entity_poly.pdbx_seq_one_letter_code
_entity_poly.pdbx_strand_id
1 'polypeptide(L)'
;MKLPNHKLIQSCKTRWNSVMDMFARLLEQRWAVTAVLSDRTVTKLQDARVLELTDEYWGIIGELAPLLETLKCATTVMTSEKTVAISHIYPITYSIVKKHLLVAADDRPRGRSLRGRFNDH
;
A
#
# COMPACT_ATOMS: atom_id res chain seq x y z
N MET A 1 2.88 -19.66 17.63
CA MET A 1 3.58 -18.65 16.80
C MET A 1 4.05 -17.51 17.69
N LYS A 2 5.33 -17.13 17.67
CA LYS A 2 5.78 -15.89 18.32
C LYS A 2 5.62 -14.76 17.30
N LEU A 3 4.50 -14.04 17.37
CA LEU A 3 4.27 -12.87 16.52
C LEU A 3 4.90 -11.63 17.16
N PRO A 4 5.49 -10.73 16.36
CA PRO A 4 5.94 -9.44 16.85
C PRO A 4 4.77 -8.60 17.41
N ASN A 5 5.01 -7.89 18.51
CA ASN A 5 4.00 -7.02 19.11
C ASN A 5 3.92 -5.72 18.31
N HIS A 6 2.75 -5.45 17.74
CA HIS A 6 2.49 -4.27 16.92
C HIS A 6 1.34 -3.46 17.48
N LYS A 7 1.45 -2.14 17.34
CA LYS A 7 0.33 -1.22 17.54
C LYS A 7 -0.54 -1.22 16.28
N LEU A 8 -1.86 -1.10 16.47
CA LEU A 8 -2.79 -0.90 15.36
C LEU A 8 -2.41 0.37 14.59
N ILE A 9 -2.33 0.26 13.27
CA ILE A 9 -2.11 1.39 12.37
C ILE A 9 -3.42 1.64 11.63
N GLN A 10 -3.99 2.83 11.78
CA GLN A 10 -5.19 3.25 11.06
C GLN A 10 -4.83 4.31 10.03
N SER A 11 -5.53 4.28 8.89
CA SER A 11 -5.41 5.35 7.89
C SER A 11 -5.91 6.67 8.47
N CYS A 12 -5.16 7.74 8.22
CA CYS A 12 -5.50 9.12 8.52
C CYS A 12 -5.77 9.87 7.21
N LYS A 13 -6.95 10.46 7.08
CA LYS A 13 -7.40 11.13 5.83
C LYS A 13 -6.49 12.29 5.41
N THR A 14 -5.90 13.01 6.35
CA THR A 14 -5.01 14.17 6.08
C THR A 14 -3.56 13.75 5.83
N ARG A 15 -3.22 12.48 6.05
CA ARG A 15 -1.86 11.95 5.90
C ARG A 15 -1.89 10.74 4.98
N TRP A 16 -1.79 11.00 3.69
CA TRP A 16 -1.97 9.99 2.64
C TRP A 16 -1.07 8.74 2.81
N ASN A 17 0.15 8.90 3.33
CA ASN A 17 1.11 7.82 3.55
C ASN A 17 0.74 6.86 4.70
N SER A 18 -0.24 7.21 5.54
CA SER A 18 -0.75 6.32 6.59
C SER A 18 -1.48 5.08 6.04
N VAL A 19 -2.08 5.19 4.85
CA VAL A 19 -2.73 4.05 4.17
C VAL A 19 -1.70 3.00 3.76
N MET A 20 -0.54 3.44 3.27
CA MET A 20 0.58 2.56 2.93
C MET A 20 1.08 1.82 4.18
N ASP A 21 1.26 2.53 5.30
CA ASP A 21 1.70 1.91 6.56
C ASP A 21 0.70 0.88 7.08
N MET A 22 -0.60 1.16 6.95
CA MET A 22 -1.67 0.24 7.31
C MET A 22 -1.67 -1.01 6.41
N PHE A 23 -1.56 -0.84 5.08
CA PHE A 23 -1.52 -1.95 4.13
C PHE A 23 -0.30 -2.83 4.30
N ALA A 24 0.88 -2.25 4.51
CA ALA A 24 2.09 -3.02 4.79
C ALA A 24 1.92 -3.92 6.03
N ARG A 25 1.36 -3.37 7.12
CA ARG A 25 1.09 -4.15 8.34
C ARG A 25 0.04 -5.22 8.14
N LEU A 26 -1.02 -4.90 7.39
CA LEU A 26 -2.11 -5.84 7.13
C LEU A 26 -1.64 -7.03 6.28
N LEU A 27 -0.78 -6.79 5.28
CA LEU A 27 -0.17 -7.85 4.49
C LEU A 27 0.78 -8.72 5.32
N GLU A 28 1.62 -8.10 6.14
CA GLU A 28 2.53 -8.82 7.07
C GLU A 28 1.76 -9.74 8.02
N GLN A 29 0.63 -9.27 8.54
CA GLN A 29 -0.19 -10.00 9.51
C GLN A 29 -1.33 -10.82 8.88
N ARG A 30 -1.36 -11.00 7.55
CA ARG A 30 -2.45 -11.70 6.84
C ARG A 30 -2.82 -13.03 7.50
N TRP A 31 -1.84 -13.88 7.77
CA TRP A 31 -2.07 -15.20 8.36
C TRP A 31 -2.53 -15.14 9.81
N ALA A 32 -2.03 -14.17 10.59
CA ALA A 32 -2.46 -13.97 11.97
C ALA A 32 -3.93 -13.50 12.02
N VAL A 33 -4.30 -12.56 11.14
CA VAL A 33 -5.69 -12.09 10.99
C VAL A 33 -6.60 -13.24 10.56
N THR A 34 -6.22 -14.00 9.52
CA THR A 34 -7.02 -15.16 9.06
C THR A 34 -7.18 -16.21 10.16
N ALA A 35 -6.13 -16.51 10.93
CA ALA A 35 -6.20 -17.47 12.02
C ALA A 35 -7.20 -17.03 13.11
N VAL A 36 -7.14 -15.77 13.54
CA VAL A 36 -8.06 -15.23 14.55
C VAL A 36 -9.50 -15.19 14.06
N LEU A 37 -9.73 -14.80 12.80
CA LEU A 37 -11.09 -14.78 12.22
C LEU A 37 -11.66 -16.18 12.01
N SER A 38 -10.81 -17.18 11.81
CA SER A 38 -11.20 -18.59 11.68
C SER A 38 -11.48 -19.26 13.02
N ASP A 39 -10.84 -18.80 14.10
CA ASP A 39 -11.02 -19.36 15.44
C ASP A 39 -12.35 -18.92 16.06
N ARG A 40 -13.26 -19.88 16.23
CA ARG A 40 -14.60 -19.65 16.78
C ARG A 40 -14.62 -19.46 18.29
N THR A 41 -13.54 -19.75 18.99
CA THR A 41 -13.39 -19.46 20.42
C THR A 41 -13.04 -17.99 20.66
N VAL A 42 -12.45 -17.32 19.66
CA VAL A 42 -12.02 -15.92 19.72
C VAL A 42 -12.97 -15.00 18.95
N THR A 43 -13.42 -15.41 17.76
CA THR A 43 -14.25 -14.60 16.86
C THR A 43 -15.57 -15.27 16.53
N LYS A 44 -16.68 -14.60 16.84
CA LYS A 44 -18.02 -15.08 16.46
C LYS A 44 -18.18 -15.08 14.95
N LEU A 45 -18.98 -16.03 14.44
CA LEU A 45 -19.19 -16.19 13.00
C LEU A 45 -19.73 -14.90 12.32
N GLN A 46 -20.61 -14.17 13.00
CA GLN A 46 -21.16 -12.91 12.49
C GLN A 46 -20.07 -11.84 12.30
N ASP A 47 -19.12 -11.76 13.24
CA ASP A 47 -18.06 -10.75 13.23
C ASP A 47 -17.01 -11.12 12.17
N ALA A 48 -16.69 -12.42 12.07
CA ALA A 48 -15.80 -12.94 11.03
C ALA A 48 -16.32 -12.61 9.62
N ARG A 49 -17.63 -12.80 9.36
CA ARG A 49 -18.23 -12.46 8.05
C ARG A 49 -18.13 -10.99 7.67
N VAL A 50 -18.10 -10.09 8.65
CA VAL A 50 -17.98 -8.64 8.42
C VAL A 50 -16.51 -8.22 8.26
N LEU A 51 -15.60 -8.90 8.95
CA LEU A 51 -14.18 -8.54 9.01
C LEU A 51 -13.29 -9.28 8.00
N GLU A 52 -13.73 -10.42 7.48
CA GLU A 52 -12.99 -11.20 6.49
C GLU A 52 -12.87 -10.43 5.17
N LEU A 53 -11.63 -10.22 4.75
CA LEU A 53 -11.32 -9.72 3.42
C LEU A 53 -11.32 -10.88 2.44
N THR A 54 -12.03 -10.72 1.32
CA THR A 54 -12.00 -11.66 0.20
C THR A 54 -10.61 -11.70 -0.44
N ASP A 55 -10.28 -12.79 -1.12
CA ASP A 55 -9.01 -12.91 -1.85
C ASP A 55 -8.84 -11.81 -2.91
N GLU A 56 -9.95 -11.30 -3.46
CA GLU A 56 -9.92 -10.15 -4.35
C GLU A 56 -9.36 -8.90 -3.65
N TYR A 57 -9.85 -8.58 -2.45
CA TYR A 57 -9.36 -7.43 -1.69
C TYR A 57 -7.90 -7.60 -1.26
N TRP A 58 -7.49 -8.81 -0.87
CA TRP A 58 -6.08 -9.11 -0.61
C TRP A 58 -5.21 -8.90 -1.86
N GLY A 59 -5.71 -9.30 -3.03
CA GLY A 59 -5.05 -9.07 -4.31
C GLY A 59 -4.89 -7.58 -4.61
N ILE A 60 -5.95 -6.79 -4.43
CA ILE A 60 -5.94 -5.33 -4.64
C ILE A 60 -4.92 -4.66 -3.71
N ILE A 61 -4.92 -5.00 -2.42
CA ILE A 61 -3.97 -4.44 -1.45
C ILE A 61 -2.53 -4.80 -1.85
N GLY A 62 -2.30 -6.04 -2.28
CA GLY A 62 -1.00 -6.50 -2.75
C GLY A 62 -0.51 -5.78 -4.03
N GLU A 63 -1.41 -5.38 -4.93
CA GLU A 63 -1.07 -4.57 -6.11
C GLU A 63 -0.78 -3.10 -5.75
N LEU A 64 -1.55 -2.54 -4.82
CA LEU A 64 -1.43 -1.12 -4.45
C LEU A 64 -0.25 -0.83 -3.54
N ALA A 65 0.10 -1.76 -2.64
CA ALA A 65 1.18 -1.58 -1.68
C ALA A 65 2.52 -1.11 -2.31
N PRO A 66 3.08 -1.77 -3.35
CA PRO A 66 4.35 -1.36 -3.96
C PRO A 66 4.26 0.01 -4.68
N LEU A 67 3.10 0.33 -5.25
CA LEU A 67 2.85 1.64 -5.87
C LEU A 67 2.88 2.76 -4.82
N LEU A 68 2.15 2.56 -3.71
CA LEU A 68 2.10 3.52 -2.62
C LEU A 68 3.45 3.67 -1.91
N GLU A 69 4.22 2.59 -1.80
CA GLU A 69 5.58 2.61 -1.26
C GLU A 69 6.52 3.46 -2.13
N THR A 70 6.46 3.31 -3.45
CA THR A 70 7.23 4.13 -4.40
C THR A 70 6.92 5.61 -4.22
N LEU A 71 5.64 5.96 -4.16
CA LEU A 71 5.21 7.35 -3.93
C LEU A 71 5.69 7.87 -2.58
N LYS A 72 5.72 7.01 -1.56
CA LYS A 72 6.11 7.41 -0.20
C LYS A 72 7.60 7.68 -0.15
N CYS A 73 8.40 6.81 -0.76
CA CYS A 73 9.84 6.99 -0.90
C CYS A 73 10.15 8.32 -1.60
N ALA A 74 9.54 8.58 -2.76
CA ALA A 74 9.70 9.85 -3.47
C ALA A 74 9.35 11.08 -2.62
N THR A 75 8.21 11.04 -1.94
CA THR A 75 7.78 12.15 -1.08
C THR A 75 8.73 12.34 0.10
N THR A 76 9.23 11.27 0.71
CA THR A 76 10.21 11.33 1.80
C THR A 76 11.53 11.94 1.32
N VAL A 77 12.02 11.56 0.14
CA VAL A 77 13.23 12.17 -0.45
C VAL A 77 13.01 13.67 -0.64
N MET A 78 11.93 14.07 -1.32
CA MET A 78 11.62 15.48 -1.58
C MET A 78 11.42 16.31 -0.30
N THR A 79 10.82 15.74 0.74
CA THR A 79 10.56 16.44 2.01
C THR A 79 11.76 16.47 2.95
N SER A 80 12.77 15.63 2.71
CA SER A 80 14.02 15.62 3.48
C SER A 80 15.02 16.69 3.06
N GLU A 81 14.81 17.32 1.90
CA GLU A 81 15.66 18.41 1.41
C GLU A 81 15.45 19.68 2.23
N LYS A 82 16.52 20.14 2.90
CA LYS A 82 16.52 21.39 3.71
C LYS A 82 16.53 22.66 2.85
N THR A 83 16.85 22.53 1.58
CA THR A 83 16.85 23.59 0.57
C THR A 83 16.14 23.02 -0.65
N VAL A 84 14.93 23.50 -0.95
CA VAL A 84 14.16 23.06 -2.13
C VAL A 84 14.89 23.57 -3.37
N ALA A 85 15.83 22.81 -3.89
CA ALA A 85 16.41 23.10 -5.19
C ALA A 85 15.45 22.51 -6.23
N ILE A 86 14.76 23.39 -6.97
CA ILE A 86 13.83 23.03 -8.05
C ILE A 86 14.47 22.01 -9.03
N SER A 87 15.81 22.01 -9.13
CA SER A 87 16.60 21.06 -9.90
C SER A 87 16.39 19.58 -9.56
N HIS A 88 16.01 19.22 -8.33
CA HIS A 88 15.75 17.81 -7.95
C HIS A 88 14.30 17.37 -8.21
N ILE A 89 13.37 18.32 -8.34
CA ILE A 89 11.95 18.02 -8.58
C ILE A 89 11.79 17.29 -9.91
N TYR A 90 12.41 17.79 -10.98
CA TYR A 90 12.31 17.20 -12.32
C TYR A 90 12.83 15.75 -12.40
N PRO A 91 14.05 15.40 -11.96
CA PRO A 91 14.52 14.02 -12.03
C PRO A 91 13.73 13.05 -11.13
N ILE A 92 13.23 13.50 -9.97
CA ILE A 92 12.40 12.67 -9.09
C ILE A 92 11.03 12.40 -9.74
N THR A 93 10.34 13.44 -10.20
CA THR A 93 9.03 13.27 -10.87
C THR A 93 9.18 12.47 -12.17
N TYR A 94 10.24 12.71 -12.94
CA TYR A 94 10.57 11.94 -14.13
C TYR A 94 10.80 10.45 -13.81
N SER A 95 11.57 10.12 -12.77
CA SER A 95 11.82 8.72 -12.41
C SER A 95 10.53 8.02 -11.96
N ILE A 96 9.68 8.70 -11.18
CA ILE A 96 8.38 8.14 -10.76
C ILE A 96 7.51 7.84 -11.98
N VAL A 97 7.28 8.83 -12.85
CA VAL A 97 6.37 8.71 -13.99
C VAL A 97 6.93 7.77 -15.06
N LYS A 98 8.19 7.96 -15.44
CA LYS A 98 8.81 7.29 -16.60
C LYS A 98 9.57 6.02 -16.26
N LYS A 99 9.71 5.62 -14.99
CA LYS A 99 10.37 4.35 -14.62
C LYS A 99 9.57 3.50 -13.67
N HIS A 100 8.98 4.09 -12.63
CA HIS A 100 8.32 3.30 -11.57
C HIS A 100 6.81 3.17 -11.74
N LEU A 101 6.17 4.06 -12.52
CA LEU A 101 4.74 4.03 -12.83
C LEU A 101 4.43 3.64 -14.28
N LEU A 102 5.44 3.25 -15.08
CA LEU A 102 5.19 2.70 -16.41
C LEU A 102 4.40 1.39 -16.30
N VAL A 103 3.48 1.20 -17.24
CA VAL A 103 2.76 -0.06 -17.44
C VAL A 103 3.76 -1.12 -17.92
N ALA A 104 4.02 -2.12 -17.10
CA ALA A 104 4.76 -3.31 -17.49
C ALA A 104 3.85 -4.29 -18.23
N ALA A 105 4.41 -5.10 -19.13
CA ALA A 105 3.65 -6.07 -19.92
C ALA A 105 2.98 -7.16 -19.05
N ASP A 106 3.51 -7.41 -17.84
CA ASP A 106 3.02 -8.36 -16.85
C ASP A 106 2.05 -7.75 -15.82
N ASP A 107 1.79 -6.44 -15.90
CA ASP A 107 0.93 -5.77 -14.92
C ASP A 107 -0.48 -6.35 -14.98
N ARG A 108 -0.98 -6.71 -13.79
CA ARG A 108 -2.39 -7.10 -13.59
C ARG A 108 -3.31 -5.95 -14.00
N PRO A 109 -4.56 -6.23 -14.44
CA PRO A 109 -5.42 -5.25 -15.11
C PRO A 109 -5.67 -3.95 -14.31
N ARG A 110 -5.69 -4.04 -12.98
CA ARG A 110 -5.95 -2.90 -12.09
C ARG A 110 -4.69 -2.06 -11.85
N GLY A 111 -3.54 -2.69 -11.58
CA GLY A 111 -2.23 -2.03 -11.60
C GLY A 111 -1.97 -1.29 -12.92
N ARG A 112 -2.31 -1.92 -14.05
CA ARG A 112 -2.22 -1.33 -15.40
C ARG A 112 -3.09 -0.08 -15.57
N SER A 113 -4.34 -0.11 -15.12
CA SER A 113 -5.27 1.03 -15.24
C SER A 113 -4.77 2.26 -14.46
N LEU A 114 -4.26 2.05 -13.24
CA LEU A 114 -3.73 3.14 -12.42
C LEU A 114 -2.45 3.71 -13.03
N ARG A 115 -1.52 2.85 -13.47
CA ARG A 115 -0.29 3.26 -14.16
C ARG A 115 -0.58 4.00 -15.47
N GLY A 116 -1.57 3.54 -16.25
CA GLY A 116 -2.01 4.19 -17.48
C GLY A 116 -2.45 5.64 -17.28
N ARG A 117 -3.19 5.93 -16.20
CA ARG A 117 -3.60 7.31 -15.86
C ARG A 117 -2.44 8.27 -15.59
N PHE A 118 -1.26 7.76 -15.22
CA PHE A 118 -0.06 8.58 -15.04
C PHE A 118 0.76 8.73 -16.33
N ASN A 119 0.43 8.00 -17.38
CA ASN A 119 1.16 8.00 -18.65
C ASN A 119 0.52 8.89 -19.73
N ASP A 120 -0.72 9.34 -19.52
CA ASP A 120 -1.48 10.23 -20.43
C ASP A 120 -1.16 11.74 -20.25
N HIS A 121 -0.17 12.07 -19.42
CA HIS A 121 0.38 13.42 -19.22
C HIS A 121 1.91 13.43 -19.39
#